data_AF-A0A4Z2BVP9-F1
#
_entry.id   AF-A0A4Z2BVP9-F1
#
_cell.length_a   1.000
_cell.length_b   1.000
_cell.length_c   1.000
_cell.angle_alpha   90.00
_cell.angle_beta   90.00
_cell.angle_gamma   90.00
#
_symmetry.space_group_name_H-M   'P 1'
#
loop_
_entity.id
_entity.type
_entity.pdbx_description
1 polymer ?
#
loop_
_entity_poly.entity_id
_entity_poly.type
_entity_poly.pdbx_seq_one_letter_code
_entity_poly.pdbx_strand_id
1 'polypeptide(L)'
;MELSDGIAMMVGNNDRMQGIISQLEETCRAIEENGRRQKTMVCEKFDQLYSVLEEKKREMSQKVTDEQEEKLSYIRSLTRKYGDHLEQSCKVVEMGIQNMEEPEMALFLQNTKPLLKKITDATSTAHLDKVERGYENMDHFHVEFKKVGQALRSIDFIQEEEEEEHDDEEGEAEDEEAAQTVSEGSAVPTASLQPPEPQQTNPSTVTSATSS
;
A
#
# COMPACT_ATOMS: atom_id res chain seq x y z
N MET A 1 -31.16 69.86 -21.79
CA MET A 1 -31.07 69.28 -20.43
C MET A 1 -31.23 67.76 -20.50
N GLU A 2 -32.21 67.26 -21.27
CA GLU A 2 -32.50 65.84 -21.48
C GLU A 2 -31.30 64.95 -21.87
N LEU A 3 -30.39 65.43 -22.74
CA LEU A 3 -29.19 64.67 -23.11
C LEU A 3 -28.25 64.44 -21.91
N SER A 4 -28.13 65.43 -21.03
CA SER A 4 -27.25 65.34 -19.85
C SER A 4 -27.80 64.35 -18.82
N ASP A 5 -29.12 64.32 -18.63
CA ASP A 5 -29.78 63.39 -17.71
C ASP A 5 -29.73 61.95 -18.26
N GLY A 6 -29.90 61.78 -19.58
CA GLY A 6 -29.69 60.50 -20.25
C GLY A 6 -28.26 59.97 -20.09
N ILE A 7 -27.25 60.84 -20.20
CA ILE A 7 -25.84 60.49 -19.95
C ILE A 7 -25.62 60.10 -18.49
N ALA A 8 -26.17 60.84 -17.53
CA ALA A 8 -26.02 60.54 -16.10
C ALA A 8 -26.63 59.17 -15.72
N MET A 9 -27.81 58.82 -16.25
CA MET A 9 -28.40 57.50 -16.05
C MET A 9 -27.56 56.37 -16.65
N MET A 10 -26.99 56.58 -17.85
CA MET A 10 -26.10 55.62 -18.49
C MET A 10 -24.81 55.40 -17.68
N VAL A 11 -24.22 56.46 -17.12
CA VAL A 11 -23.04 56.36 -16.24
C VAL A 11 -23.37 55.50 -15.02
N GLY A 12 -24.50 55.75 -14.34
CA GLY A 12 -24.91 54.92 -13.19
C GLY A 12 -25.17 53.45 -13.55
N ASN A 13 -25.72 53.18 -14.74
CA ASN A 13 -25.89 51.81 -15.23
C ASN A 13 -24.55 51.12 -15.52
N ASN A 14 -23.58 51.85 -16.09
CA ASN A 14 -22.24 51.35 -16.32
C ASN A 14 -21.50 51.03 -15.01
N ASP A 15 -21.61 51.90 -14.00
CA ASP A 15 -21.01 51.65 -12.67
C ASP A 15 -21.58 50.38 -12.03
N ARG A 16 -22.90 50.18 -12.14
CA ARG A 16 -23.56 48.95 -11.69
C ARG A 16 -23.06 47.72 -12.46
N MET A 17 -22.97 47.80 -13.78
CA MET A 17 -22.45 46.71 -14.61
C MET A 17 -21.00 46.37 -14.23
N GLN A 18 -20.16 47.38 -14.00
CA GLN A 18 -18.78 47.19 -13.55
C GLN A 18 -18.72 46.50 -12.18
N GLY A 19 -19.61 46.85 -11.25
CA GLY A 19 -19.73 46.15 -9.96
C GLY A 19 -20.10 44.66 -10.11
N ILE A 20 -21.04 44.35 -11.01
CA ILE A 20 -21.40 42.94 -11.32
C ILE A 20 -20.20 42.19 -11.91
N ILE A 21 -19.47 42.80 -12.84
CA ILE A 21 -18.27 42.20 -13.44
C ILE A 21 -17.24 41.87 -12.35
N SER A 22 -16.96 42.79 -11.43
CA SER A 22 -16.02 42.55 -10.33
C SER A 22 -16.47 41.39 -9.43
N GLN A 23 -17.76 41.31 -9.10
CA GLN A 23 -18.31 40.20 -8.31
C GLN A 23 -18.19 38.84 -9.03
N LEU A 24 -18.42 38.82 -10.35
CA LEU A 24 -18.26 37.62 -11.15
C LEU A 24 -16.80 37.16 -11.20
N GLU A 25 -15.84 38.09 -11.36
CA GLU A 25 -14.41 37.77 -11.31
C GLU A 25 -13.98 37.20 -9.96
N GLU A 26 -14.49 37.75 -8.85
CA GLU A 26 -14.25 37.21 -7.52
C GLU A 26 -14.85 35.80 -7.36
N THR A 27 -16.06 35.59 -7.88
CA THR A 27 -16.71 34.28 -7.87
C THR A 27 -15.91 33.25 -8.67
N CYS A 28 -15.42 33.61 -9.86
CA CYS A 28 -14.54 32.73 -10.65
C CYS A 28 -13.28 32.34 -9.88
N ARG A 29 -12.59 33.30 -9.26
CA ARG A 29 -11.41 33.04 -8.43
C ARG A 29 -11.74 32.09 -7.26
N ALA A 30 -12.89 32.29 -6.61
CA ALA A 30 -13.33 31.43 -5.52
C ALA A 30 -13.64 30.00 -5.98
N ILE A 31 -14.26 29.82 -7.15
CA ILE A 31 -14.53 28.50 -7.74
C ILE A 31 -13.23 27.77 -8.05
N GLU A 32 -12.26 28.44 -8.67
CA GLU A 32 -10.95 27.86 -8.99
C GLU A 32 -10.22 27.39 -7.72
N GLU A 33 -10.20 28.24 -6.69
CA GLU A 33 -9.56 27.92 -5.42
C GLU A 33 -10.27 26.78 -4.68
N ASN A 34 -11.60 26.75 -4.68
CA ASN A 34 -12.36 25.66 -4.10
C ASN A 34 -12.10 24.34 -4.83
N GLY A 35 -12.12 24.35 -6.17
CA GLY A 35 -11.80 23.17 -6.99
C GLY A 35 -10.39 22.66 -6.73
N ARG A 36 -9.41 23.56 -6.60
CA ARG A 36 -8.03 23.20 -6.24
C ARG A 36 -7.97 22.57 -4.84
N ARG A 37 -8.62 23.18 -3.84
CA ARG A 37 -8.67 22.68 -2.47
C ARG A 37 -9.28 21.28 -2.39
N GLN A 38 -10.41 21.04 -3.07
CA GLN A 38 -11.06 19.73 -3.08
C GLN A 38 -10.17 18.66 -3.71
N LYS A 39 -9.49 18.98 -4.83
CA LYS A 39 -8.50 18.08 -5.44
C LYS A 39 -7.38 17.73 -4.46
N THR A 40 -6.82 18.71 -3.77
CA THR A 40 -5.78 18.47 -2.74
C THR A 40 -6.29 17.55 -1.64
N MET A 41 -7.49 17.79 -1.11
CA MET A 41 -8.06 16.95 -0.06
C MET A 41 -8.25 15.49 -0.50
N VAL A 42 -8.69 15.25 -1.74
CA VAL A 42 -8.79 13.89 -2.29
C VAL A 42 -7.43 13.22 -2.34
N CYS A 43 -6.41 13.90 -2.87
CA CYS A 43 -5.04 13.37 -2.90
C CYS A 43 -4.54 13.00 -1.50
N GLU A 44 -4.71 13.90 -0.52
CA GLU A 44 -4.28 13.65 0.86
C GLU A 44 -4.96 12.42 1.49
N LYS A 45 -6.24 12.18 1.18
CA LYS A 45 -6.96 10.99 1.67
C LYS A 45 -6.42 9.69 1.06
N PHE A 46 -6.10 9.69 -0.23
CA PHE A 46 -5.47 8.55 -0.87
C PHE A 46 -4.03 8.33 -0.38
N ASP A 47 -3.26 9.39 -0.15
CA ASP A 47 -1.90 9.29 0.41
C ASP A 47 -1.90 8.67 1.81
N GLN A 48 -2.88 9.03 2.64
CA GLN A 48 -3.09 8.39 3.94
C GLN A 48 -3.37 6.89 3.80
N LEU A 49 -4.26 6.51 2.86
CA LEU A 49 -4.55 5.10 2.59
C LEU A 49 -3.31 4.34 2.09
N TYR A 50 -2.53 4.92 1.19
CA TYR A 50 -1.28 4.32 0.70
C TYR A 50 -0.27 4.13 1.82
N SER A 51 -0.15 5.08 2.75
CA SER A 51 0.72 4.98 3.91
C SER A 51 0.37 3.77 4.79
N VAL A 52 -0.93 3.58 5.08
CA VAL A 52 -1.43 2.43 5.84
C VAL A 52 -1.16 1.11 5.12
N LEU A 53 -1.38 1.07 3.80
CA LEU A 53 -1.11 -0.12 2.99
C LEU A 53 0.37 -0.49 2.98
N GLU A 54 1.26 0.50 2.83
CA GLU A 54 2.70 0.27 2.81
C GLU A 54 3.22 -0.17 4.20
N GLU A 55 2.68 0.40 5.27
CA GLU A 55 2.96 -0.07 6.64
C GLU A 55 2.54 -1.53 6.82
N LYS A 56 1.33 -1.90 6.41
CA LYS A 56 0.87 -3.31 6.51
C LYS A 56 1.73 -4.26 5.70
N LYS A 57 2.13 -3.86 4.49
CA LYS A 57 3.06 -4.62 3.66
C LYS A 57 4.40 -4.82 4.38
N ARG A 58 4.98 -3.76 4.93
CA ARG A 58 6.23 -3.82 5.70
C ARG A 58 6.12 -4.76 6.91
N GLU A 59 5.05 -4.67 7.69
CA GLU A 59 4.82 -5.57 8.83
C GLU A 59 4.74 -7.04 8.41
N MET A 60 4.00 -7.34 7.33
CA MET A 60 3.86 -8.70 6.81
C MET A 60 5.19 -9.25 6.30
N SER A 61 5.94 -8.45 5.54
CA SER A 61 7.29 -8.82 5.08
C SER A 61 8.26 -9.05 6.23
N GLN A 62 8.19 -8.23 7.29
CA GLN A 62 9.06 -8.40 8.46
C GLN A 62 8.82 -9.75 9.14
N LYS A 63 7.57 -10.18 9.32
CA LYS A 63 7.25 -11.50 9.91
C LYS A 63 7.85 -12.66 9.12
N VAL A 64 7.82 -12.58 7.79
CA VAL A 64 8.44 -13.59 6.92
C VAL A 64 9.94 -13.61 7.12
N THR A 65 10.58 -12.44 7.13
CA THR A 65 12.03 -12.30 7.36
C THR A 65 12.43 -12.85 8.73
N ASP A 66 11.70 -12.52 9.80
CA ASP A 66 12.00 -12.95 11.16
C ASP A 66 11.97 -14.49 11.27
N GLU A 67 10.93 -15.14 10.73
CA GLU A 67 10.85 -16.61 10.74
C GLU A 67 11.95 -17.23 9.87
N GLN A 68 12.25 -16.65 8.71
CA GLN A 68 13.35 -17.11 7.86
C GLN A 68 14.69 -17.04 8.61
N GLU A 69 14.96 -15.94 9.30
CA GLU A 69 16.19 -15.74 10.08
C GLU A 69 16.28 -16.72 11.25
N GLU A 70 15.19 -16.95 11.98
CA GLU A 70 15.12 -17.94 13.05
C GLU A 70 15.43 -19.34 12.53
N LYS A 71 14.77 -19.75 11.44
CA LYS A 71 15.00 -21.05 10.80
C LYS A 71 16.44 -21.23 10.34
N LEU A 72 17.00 -20.23 9.66
CA LEU A 72 18.40 -20.26 9.22
C LEU A 72 19.37 -20.29 10.39
N SER A 73 19.10 -19.51 11.44
CA SER A 73 19.91 -19.48 12.66
C SER A 73 19.96 -20.86 13.32
N TYR A 74 18.80 -21.51 13.46
CA TYR A 74 18.71 -22.87 13.98
C TYR A 74 19.53 -23.86 13.15
N ILE A 75 19.34 -23.89 11.82
CA ILE A 75 20.07 -24.81 10.92
C ILE A 75 21.59 -24.56 10.96
N ARG A 76 22.03 -23.30 10.99
CA ARG A 76 23.45 -22.93 11.12
C ARG A 76 24.02 -23.41 12.45
N SER A 77 23.28 -23.22 13.55
CA SER A 77 23.69 -23.69 14.87
C SER A 77 23.83 -25.21 14.91
N LEU A 78 22.90 -25.92 14.27
CA LEU A 78 22.91 -27.38 14.23
C LEU A 78 24.05 -27.89 13.35
N THR A 79 24.25 -27.31 12.17
CA THR A 79 25.41 -27.59 11.30
C THR A 79 26.72 -27.45 12.07
N ARG A 80 26.86 -26.40 12.87
CA ARG A 80 28.04 -26.21 13.73
C ARG A 80 28.18 -27.33 14.77
N LYS A 81 27.11 -27.67 15.51
CA LYS A 81 27.16 -28.77 16.49
C LYS A 81 27.59 -30.10 15.86
N TYR A 82 27.03 -30.44 14.68
CA TYR A 82 27.43 -31.64 13.95
C TYR A 82 28.89 -31.56 13.46
N GLY A 83 29.33 -30.39 12.99
CA GLY A 83 30.72 -30.16 12.59
C GLY A 83 31.71 -30.33 13.74
N ASP A 84 31.41 -29.73 14.90
CA ASP A 84 32.24 -29.83 16.11
C ASP A 84 32.33 -31.29 16.59
N HIS A 85 31.20 -32.02 16.59
CA HIS A 85 31.17 -33.44 16.95
C HIS A 85 31.96 -34.31 15.95
N LEU A 86 31.88 -34.01 14.66
CA LEU A 86 32.65 -34.70 13.62
C LEU A 86 34.15 -34.47 13.80
N GLU A 87 34.59 -33.23 14.05
CA GLU A 87 36.00 -32.92 14.30
C GLU A 87 36.52 -33.70 15.52
N GLN A 88 35.73 -33.76 16.59
CA GLN A 88 36.09 -34.49 17.79
C GLN A 88 36.16 -36.00 17.54
N SER A 89 35.25 -36.54 16.70
CA SER A 89 35.28 -37.92 16.26
C SER A 89 36.52 -38.25 15.43
N CYS A 90 36.93 -37.36 14.51
CA CYS A 90 38.17 -37.50 13.74
C CYS A 90 39.40 -37.56 14.66
N LYS A 91 39.50 -36.68 15.67
CA LYS A 91 40.59 -36.72 16.67
C LYS A 91 40.64 -38.05 17.42
N VAL A 92 39.49 -38.62 17.78
CA VAL A 92 39.42 -39.93 18.44
C VAL A 92 39.88 -41.05 17.51
N VAL A 93 39.56 -40.98 16.22
CA VAL A 93 40.06 -41.92 15.20
C VAL A 93 41.58 -41.82 15.06
N GLU A 94 42.13 -40.61 14.96
CA GLU A 94 43.58 -40.38 14.90
C GLU A 94 44.30 -40.94 16.14
N MET A 95 43.77 -40.67 17.34
CA MET A 95 44.28 -41.28 18.58
C MET A 95 44.19 -42.81 18.54
N GLY A 96 43.13 -43.35 17.93
CA GLY A 96 42.96 -44.78 17.71
C GLY A 96 44.08 -45.39 16.89
N ILE A 97 44.39 -44.77 15.75
CA ILE A 97 45.47 -45.19 14.86
C ILE A 97 46.83 -45.08 15.55
N GLN A 98 47.13 -43.94 16.17
CA GLN A 98 48.40 -43.74 16.89
C GLN A 98 48.59 -44.75 18.02
N ASN A 99 47.53 -45.07 18.77
CA ASN A 99 47.59 -46.07 19.81
C ASN A 99 47.83 -47.47 19.23
N MET A 100 47.29 -47.81 18.06
CA MET A 100 47.58 -49.08 17.39
C MET A 100 49.03 -49.20 16.89
N GLU A 101 49.71 -48.08 16.69
CA GLU A 101 51.12 -48.00 16.28
C GLU A 101 52.09 -47.98 17.47
N GLU A 102 51.59 -48.02 18.71
CA GLU A 102 52.40 -47.94 19.94
C GLU A 102 53.29 -49.20 20.12
N PRO A 103 54.63 -49.08 20.07
CA PRO A 103 55.52 -50.22 20.20
C PRO A 103 55.61 -50.75 21.65
N GLU A 104 55.36 -49.91 22.66
CA GLU A 104 55.44 -50.33 24.07
C GLU A 104 54.11 -50.94 24.53
N MET A 105 54.10 -52.27 24.71
CA MET A 105 52.89 -53.03 25.08
C MET A 105 52.21 -52.53 26.37
N ALA A 106 52.99 -52.06 27.36
CA ALA A 106 52.44 -51.54 28.61
C ALA A 106 51.65 -50.24 28.39
N LEU A 107 52.18 -49.32 27.59
CA LEU A 107 51.52 -48.06 27.23
C LEU A 107 50.30 -48.30 26.35
N PHE A 108 50.41 -49.19 25.36
CA PHE A 108 49.28 -49.62 24.52
C PHE A 108 48.09 -50.11 25.37
N LEU A 109 48.32 -51.06 26.28
CA LEU A 109 47.27 -51.63 27.13
C LEU A 109 46.71 -50.58 28.10
N GLN A 110 47.55 -49.70 28.64
CA GLN A 110 47.14 -48.60 29.51
C GLN A 110 46.17 -47.64 28.81
N ASN A 111 46.44 -47.31 27.55
CA ASN A 111 45.65 -46.36 26.76
C ASN A 111 44.41 -46.96 26.08
N THR A 112 44.39 -48.29 25.88
CA THR A 112 43.31 -48.98 25.15
C THR A 112 41.94 -48.78 25.81
N LYS A 113 41.83 -49.02 27.12
CA LYS A 113 40.54 -48.91 27.84
C LYS A 113 39.93 -47.49 27.81
N PRO A 114 40.67 -46.40 28.13
CA PRO A 114 40.12 -45.06 28.03
C PRO A 114 39.82 -44.65 26.57
N LEU A 115 40.60 -45.12 25.60
CA LEU A 115 40.35 -44.86 24.18
C LEU A 115 39.06 -45.55 23.68
N LEU A 116 38.80 -46.80 24.07
CA LEU A 116 37.54 -47.49 23.73
C LEU A 116 36.31 -46.74 24.26
N LYS A 117 36.42 -46.14 25.44
CA LYS A 117 35.36 -45.27 25.98
C LYS A 117 35.16 -44.04 25.09
N LYS A 118 36.24 -43.34 24.73
CA LYS A 118 36.18 -42.18 23.81
C LYS A 118 35.57 -42.54 22.45
N ILE A 119 35.90 -43.71 21.89
CA ILE A 119 35.31 -44.21 20.63
C ILE A 119 33.80 -44.41 20.79
N THR A 120 33.38 -45.02 21.90
CA THR A 120 31.96 -45.22 22.19
C THR A 120 31.21 -43.89 22.29
N ASP A 121 31.79 -42.93 23.03
CA ASP A 121 31.22 -41.60 23.20
C ASP A 121 31.14 -40.83 21.87
N ALA A 122 32.20 -40.90 21.05
CA ALA A 122 32.27 -40.25 19.73
C ALA A 122 31.34 -40.88 18.69
N THR A 123 30.97 -42.15 18.83
CA THR A 123 30.01 -42.80 17.92
C THR A 123 28.55 -42.43 18.24
N SER A 124 28.29 -41.89 19.44
CA SER A 124 26.94 -41.53 19.88
C SER A 124 26.54 -40.14 19.42
N THR A 125 25.54 -40.05 18.54
CA THR A 125 24.92 -38.79 18.10
C THR A 125 23.61 -38.48 18.83
N ALA A 126 23.25 -39.24 19.86
CA ALA A 126 21.97 -39.09 20.57
C ALA A 126 21.78 -37.73 21.26
N HIS A 127 22.89 -37.00 21.49
CA HIS A 127 22.89 -35.65 22.06
C HIS A 127 22.72 -34.55 21.01
N LEU A 128 22.68 -34.89 19.71
CA LEU A 128 22.50 -33.95 18.62
C LEU A 128 21.05 -33.93 18.17
N ASP A 129 20.48 -32.73 18.06
CA ASP A 129 19.12 -32.53 17.59
C ASP A 129 18.98 -32.97 16.12
N LYS A 130 17.76 -33.30 15.70
CA LYS A 130 17.43 -33.63 14.31
C LYS A 130 16.52 -32.56 13.73
N VAL A 131 16.68 -32.28 12.45
CA VAL A 131 15.79 -31.36 11.73
C VAL A 131 14.47 -32.08 11.46
N GLU A 132 13.37 -31.45 11.85
CA GLU A 132 12.03 -31.97 11.57
C GLU A 132 11.72 -31.95 10.07
N ARG A 133 10.89 -32.90 9.62
CA ARG A 133 10.50 -32.97 8.22
C ARG A 133 9.62 -31.78 7.86
N GLY A 134 10.00 -31.03 6.82
CA GLY A 134 9.25 -29.85 6.38
C GLY A 134 9.58 -28.60 7.18
N TYR A 135 10.68 -28.57 7.93
CA TYR A 135 11.14 -27.39 8.68
C TYR A 135 11.30 -26.15 7.78
N GLU A 136 11.65 -26.37 6.52
CA GLU A 136 11.79 -25.35 5.48
C GLU A 136 10.46 -24.71 5.03
N ASN A 137 9.31 -25.31 5.37
CA ASN A 137 8.00 -24.85 4.90
C ASN A 137 7.67 -23.45 5.44
N MET A 138 7.27 -22.53 4.56
CA MET A 138 6.78 -21.19 4.90
C MET A 138 5.39 -20.89 4.30
N ASP A 139 4.67 -21.90 3.81
CA ASP A 139 3.40 -21.74 3.08
C ASP A 139 2.21 -21.35 3.98
N HIS A 140 2.39 -21.28 5.31
CA HIS A 140 1.37 -20.78 6.24
C HIS A 140 1.17 -19.27 6.15
N PHE A 141 2.09 -18.53 5.50
CA PHE A 141 1.89 -17.12 5.22
C PHE A 141 0.89 -16.92 4.08
N HIS A 142 -0.27 -16.34 4.40
CA HIS A 142 -1.33 -16.07 3.42
C HIS A 142 -1.98 -14.70 3.65
N VAL A 143 -2.35 -14.03 2.56
CA VAL A 143 -3.04 -12.71 2.58
C VAL A 143 -4.14 -12.68 1.53
N GLU A 144 -5.34 -12.22 1.91
CA GLU A 144 -6.50 -12.06 1.03
C GLU A 144 -6.95 -10.59 0.96
N PHE A 145 -7.03 -10.02 -0.23
CA PHE A 145 -7.44 -8.62 -0.45
C PHE A 145 -8.86 -8.47 -1.00
N LYS A 146 -9.66 -9.54 -1.04
CA LYS A 146 -10.99 -9.52 -1.68
C LYS A 146 -11.91 -8.46 -1.08
N LYS A 147 -12.01 -8.40 0.25
CA LYS A 147 -12.82 -7.42 0.98
C LYS A 147 -12.32 -5.99 0.78
N VAL A 148 -11.00 -5.78 0.87
CA VAL A 148 -10.39 -4.47 0.65
C VAL A 148 -10.64 -3.99 -0.77
N GLY A 149 -10.43 -4.85 -1.77
CA GLY A 149 -10.72 -4.53 -3.17
C GLY A 149 -12.20 -4.25 -3.42
N GLN A 150 -13.11 -4.93 -2.74
CA GLN A 150 -14.54 -4.63 -2.83
C GLN A 150 -14.86 -3.26 -2.22
N ALA A 151 -14.32 -2.94 -1.04
CA ALA A 151 -14.50 -1.66 -0.39
C ALA A 151 -13.97 -0.50 -1.24
N LEU A 152 -12.81 -0.68 -1.90
CA LEU A 152 -12.26 0.34 -2.80
C LEU A 152 -13.12 0.55 -4.05
N ARG A 153 -13.73 -0.51 -4.58
CA ARG A 153 -14.64 -0.41 -5.73
C ARG A 153 -15.99 0.22 -5.40
N SER A 154 -16.40 0.19 -4.13
CA SER A 154 -17.67 0.78 -3.68
C SER A 154 -17.53 2.25 -3.25
N ILE A 155 -16.36 2.87 -3.40
CA ILE A 155 -16.19 4.30 -3.09
C ILE A 155 -16.94 5.10 -4.15
N ASP A 156 -17.92 5.87 -3.69
CA ASP A 156 -18.58 6.90 -4.47
C ASP A 156 -18.12 8.28 -3.97
N PHE A 157 -17.87 9.21 -4.90
CA PHE A 157 -17.31 10.53 -4.62
C PHE A 157 -18.39 11.62 -4.59
N ILE A 158 -19.52 11.39 -5.25
CA ILE A 158 -20.62 12.34 -5.33
C ILE A 158 -21.86 11.61 -4.82
N GLN A 159 -22.14 11.78 -3.53
CA GLN A 159 -23.45 11.41 -3.00
C GLN A 159 -24.39 12.57 -3.33
N GLU A 160 -25.29 12.37 -4.27
CA GLU A 160 -26.49 13.19 -4.34
C GLU A 160 -27.19 12.98 -2.98
N GLU A 161 -27.32 14.05 -2.20
CA GLU A 161 -28.26 14.04 -1.09
C GLU A 161 -29.62 13.79 -1.76
N GLU A 162 -30.10 12.54 -1.69
CA GLU A 162 -31.52 12.27 -1.87
C GLU A 162 -32.20 13.14 -0.82
N GLU A 163 -32.64 14.34 -1.22
CA GLU A 163 -33.53 15.17 -0.45
C GLU A 163 -34.70 14.25 -0.11
N GLU A 164 -34.73 13.71 1.11
CA GLU A 164 -35.90 13.03 1.64
C GLU A 164 -37.02 14.07 1.49
N GLU A 165 -37.90 13.86 0.50
CA GLU A 165 -39.12 14.64 0.33
C GLU A 165 -39.83 14.58 1.68
N HIS A 166 -39.73 15.68 2.43
CA HIS A 166 -40.52 15.92 3.61
C HIS A 166 -41.97 15.99 3.10
N ASP A 167 -42.64 14.84 3.09
CA ASP A 167 -44.07 14.72 2.87
C ASP A 167 -44.74 15.29 4.13
N ASP A 168 -44.74 16.62 4.22
CA ASP A 168 -45.52 17.34 5.20
C ASP A 168 -46.99 17.20 4.78
N GLU A 169 -47.61 16.08 5.16
CA GLU A 169 -49.06 15.94 5.21
C GLU A 169 -49.62 16.92 6.26
N GLU A 170 -49.75 18.20 5.90
CA GLU A 170 -50.67 19.11 6.59
C GLU A 170 -52.01 19.15 5.86
N GLY A 171 -52.97 18.40 6.39
CA GLY A 171 -54.38 18.66 6.17
C GLY A 171 -54.81 19.91 6.96
N GLU A 172 -55.43 20.88 6.29
CA GLU A 172 -56.87 21.14 6.38
C GLU A 172 -57.31 22.34 5.51
N ALA A 173 -58.32 22.04 4.68
CA ALA A 173 -59.46 22.84 4.21
C ALA A 173 -59.38 24.35 3.91
N GLU A 174 -59.66 24.64 2.62
CA GLU A 174 -60.64 25.57 2.06
C GLU A 174 -60.59 27.07 2.45
N ASP A 175 -60.28 27.93 1.48
CA ASP A 175 -61.32 28.76 0.85
C ASP A 175 -60.90 29.23 -0.56
N GLU A 176 -61.89 29.30 -1.45
CA GLU A 176 -61.79 29.64 -2.87
C GLU A 176 -61.43 31.13 -3.09
N GLU A 177 -60.73 31.46 -4.18
CA GLU A 177 -61.00 32.63 -5.03
C GLU A 177 -60.22 32.46 -6.35
N ALA A 178 -60.99 32.38 -7.44
CA ALA A 178 -60.51 32.10 -8.79
C ALA A 178 -60.09 33.36 -9.53
N ALA A 179 -58.92 33.35 -10.17
CA ALA A 179 -58.65 34.19 -11.35
C ALA A 179 -57.57 33.56 -12.25
N GLN A 180 -57.98 33.15 -13.45
CA GLN A 180 -57.17 32.69 -14.56
C GLN A 180 -56.40 33.85 -15.23
N THR A 181 -55.16 33.59 -15.67
CA THR A 181 -54.56 34.00 -16.98
C THR A 181 -53.28 33.16 -17.17
N VAL A 182 -53.27 32.06 -17.93
CA VAL A 182 -53.01 31.88 -19.38
C VAL A 182 -51.64 32.36 -19.90
N SER A 183 -50.97 31.40 -20.55
CA SER A 183 -50.02 31.45 -21.69
C SER A 183 -48.52 31.36 -21.46
N GLU A 184 -48.00 30.19 -21.90
CA GLU A 184 -46.98 30.01 -22.94
C GLU A 184 -45.59 30.64 -22.72
N GLY A 185 -44.47 29.95 -22.87
CA GLY A 185 -44.19 28.71 -23.56
C GLY A 185 -42.73 28.76 -24.08
N SER A 186 -42.25 27.58 -24.47
CA SER A 186 -41.12 27.33 -25.36
C SER A 186 -39.75 27.00 -24.75
N ALA A 187 -39.41 25.72 -24.96
CA ALA A 187 -38.09 25.15 -25.18
C ALA A 187 -37.28 25.93 -26.27
N VAL A 188 -35.98 25.74 -26.51
CA VAL A 188 -35.18 24.51 -26.72
C VAL A 188 -33.65 24.88 -26.69
N PRO A 189 -32.65 24.01 -26.99
CA PRO A 189 -31.42 23.91 -26.21
C PRO A 189 -30.16 24.31 -27.01
N THR A 190 -29.00 24.40 -26.35
CA THR A 190 -27.70 24.45 -27.02
C THR A 190 -26.66 23.77 -26.12
N ALA A 191 -26.31 22.52 -26.42
CA ALA A 191 -25.27 22.10 -27.37
C ALA A 191 -23.91 21.93 -26.69
N SER A 192 -23.57 20.66 -26.47
CA SER A 192 -22.26 20.08 -26.19
C SER A 192 -21.06 20.88 -26.69
N LEU A 193 -20.11 21.14 -25.79
CA LEU A 193 -18.71 21.30 -26.14
C LEU A 193 -17.87 20.33 -25.29
N GLN A 194 -17.40 19.30 -25.96
CA GLN A 194 -16.44 18.32 -25.46
C GLN A 194 -15.04 18.96 -25.40
N PRO A 195 -14.26 18.81 -24.32
CA PRO A 195 -12.86 19.27 -24.29
C PRO A 195 -11.95 18.27 -25.03
N PRO A 196 -10.88 18.72 -25.69
CA PRO A 196 -9.91 17.83 -26.32
C PRO A 196 -9.00 17.14 -25.29
N GLU A 197 -8.69 15.86 -25.54
CA GLU A 197 -7.73 15.06 -24.76
C GLU A 197 -6.28 15.58 -24.88
N PRO A 198 -5.45 15.40 -23.84
CA PRO A 198 -4.04 15.78 -23.87
C PRO A 198 -3.17 14.78 -24.66
N GLN A 199 -2.35 15.30 -25.56
CA GLN A 199 -1.34 14.53 -26.30
C GLN A 199 -0.26 13.97 -25.37
N GLN A 200 -0.11 12.64 -25.39
CA GLN A 200 1.06 11.93 -24.88
C GLN A 200 2.27 12.18 -25.80
N THR A 201 3.37 12.67 -25.26
CA THR A 201 4.69 12.59 -25.88
C THR A 201 5.44 11.40 -25.27
N ASN A 202 5.58 10.32 -26.03
CA ASN A 202 6.52 9.24 -25.72
C ASN A 202 7.94 9.62 -26.18
N PRO A 203 8.99 9.14 -25.48
CA PRO A 203 10.38 9.42 -25.82
C PRO A 203 10.88 8.48 -26.92
N SER A 204 11.51 9.04 -27.95
CA SER A 204 12.22 8.26 -28.97
C SER A 204 13.65 7.95 -28.52
N THR A 205 13.91 6.65 -28.41
CA THR A 205 15.21 5.99 -28.37
C THR A 205 16.09 6.41 -29.55
N VAL A 206 17.36 6.75 -29.30
CA VAL A 206 18.41 6.68 -30.33
C VAL A 206 19.61 5.92 -29.76
N THR A 207 19.84 4.77 -30.36
CA THR A 207 21.00 3.89 -30.23
C THR A 207 22.24 4.45 -30.96
N SER A 208 23.39 3.95 -30.51
CA SER A 208 24.70 3.80 -31.18
C SER A 208 25.60 5.02 -31.38
N ALA A 209 26.78 4.99 -30.73
CA ALA A 209 28.05 4.79 -31.43
C ALA A 209 29.21 4.53 -30.45
N THR A 210 29.83 3.36 -30.59
CA THR A 210 31.18 3.02 -30.15
C THR A 210 32.22 3.85 -30.92
N SER A 211 33.24 4.38 -30.24
CA SER A 211 34.55 4.64 -30.85
C SER A 211 35.64 4.85 -29.78
N SER A 212 36.67 4.01 -29.90
CA SER A 212 38.09 4.16 -29.52
C SER A 212 38.48 4.25 -28.04
#